data_AF-A0A5C8V5W2-F1
#
_entry.id   AF-A0A5C8V5W2-F1
#
_cell.length_a   1.000
_cell.length_b   1.000
_cell.length_c   1.000
_cell.angle_alpha   90.00
_cell.angle_beta   90.00
_cell.angle_gamma   90.00
#
_symmetry.space_group_name_H-M   'P 1'
#
loop_
_entity.id
_entity.type
_entity.pdbx_description
1 polymer ?
#
loop_
_entity_poly.entity_id
_entity_poly.type
_entity_poly.pdbx_seq_one_letter_code
_entity_poly.pdbx_strand_id
1 'polypeptide(L)'
;MNILDKIVADKRKEVDLKKALIPVSQLEQAVLYNRDTVSLATSLRNSSSGIIAEHKRRSPSKSVINQSLNVQDVAKGYEEAGVCGMSVLTDGKYFGGSLDDLLLARAVAKIPLLRKEFIIDEYQILEARAHGADVILLIAAILSKNEIKALSETAKSLGLDVLLEVHNEEELHKSIMPSLDMLGVNNRNLKTFEVSLETSKTLSKLIPDEFVKVSESGISSIDAIKDLKQYGYQGFLIGENFMKTENPGKHADEFIKALIS
;
A
#
# COMPACT_ATOMS: atom_id res chain seq x y z
N MET A 1 -5.42 -9.17 -23.45
CA MET A 1 -4.94 -9.40 -22.08
C MET A 1 -4.06 -8.21 -21.72
N ASN A 2 -4.52 -7.37 -20.79
CA ASN A 2 -3.75 -6.22 -20.32
C ASN A 2 -2.65 -6.69 -19.34
N ILE A 3 -1.78 -5.77 -18.89
CA ILE A 3 -0.69 -6.12 -17.96
C ILE A 3 -1.21 -6.65 -16.61
N LEU A 4 -2.34 -6.13 -16.14
CA LEU A 4 -2.96 -6.51 -14.88
C LEU A 4 -3.50 -7.94 -14.92
N ASP A 5 -4.16 -8.33 -16.00
CA ASP A 5 -4.61 -9.71 -16.24
C ASP A 5 -3.44 -10.69 -16.18
N LYS A 6 -2.29 -10.30 -16.76
CA LYS A 6 -1.06 -11.11 -16.74
C LYS A 6 -0.52 -11.26 -15.31
N ILE A 7 -0.44 -10.15 -14.57
CA ILE A 7 0.00 -10.15 -13.17
C ILE A 7 -0.88 -11.09 -12.33
N VAL A 8 -2.21 -10.97 -12.46
CA VAL A 8 -3.17 -11.79 -11.71
C VAL A 8 -3.03 -13.28 -12.08
N ALA A 9 -2.90 -13.60 -13.36
CA ALA A 9 -2.73 -14.97 -13.82
C ALA A 9 -1.42 -15.61 -13.28
N ASP A 10 -0.34 -14.84 -13.23
CA ASP A 10 0.91 -15.30 -12.64
C ASP A 10 0.81 -15.41 -11.10
N LYS A 11 0.10 -14.48 -10.46
CA LYS A 11 -0.12 -14.49 -9.00
C LYS A 11 -0.92 -15.70 -8.55
N ARG A 12 -1.94 -16.13 -9.30
CA ARG A 12 -2.70 -17.36 -9.01
C ARG A 12 -1.77 -18.57 -8.91
N LYS A 13 -0.90 -18.75 -9.90
CA LYS A 13 0.09 -19.84 -9.91
C LYS A 13 1.04 -19.76 -8.72
N GLU A 14 1.51 -18.56 -8.40
CA GLU A 14 2.39 -18.33 -7.25
C GLU A 14 1.70 -18.71 -5.92
N VAL A 15 0.46 -18.27 -5.72
CA VAL A 15 -0.32 -18.56 -4.52
C VAL A 15 -0.62 -20.05 -4.40
N ASP A 16 -1.02 -20.71 -5.49
CA ASP A 16 -1.28 -22.16 -5.50
C ASP A 16 -0.04 -22.97 -5.10
N LEU A 17 1.14 -22.58 -5.64
CA LEU A 17 2.41 -23.21 -5.27
C LEU A 17 2.75 -22.98 -3.80
N LYS A 18 2.57 -21.75 -3.29
CA LYS A 18 2.83 -21.44 -1.88
C LYS A 18 1.91 -22.24 -0.94
N LYS A 19 0.61 -22.32 -1.25
CA LYS A 19 -0.37 -23.11 -0.48
C LYS A 19 -0.02 -24.59 -0.43
N ALA A 20 0.58 -25.13 -1.50
CA ALA A 20 1.04 -26.52 -1.55
C ALA A 20 2.31 -26.77 -0.71
N LEU A 21 3.15 -25.74 -0.49
CA LEU A 21 4.42 -25.86 0.20
C LEU A 21 4.35 -25.46 1.68
N ILE A 22 3.54 -24.46 2.01
CA ILE A 22 3.45 -23.87 3.35
C ILE A 22 1.99 -23.94 3.80
N PRO A 23 1.64 -24.82 4.76
CA PRO A 23 0.28 -24.91 5.26
C PRO A 23 -0.09 -23.69 6.11
N VAL A 24 -1.38 -23.37 6.17
CA VAL A 24 -1.91 -22.28 7.00
C VAL A 24 -1.51 -22.42 8.47
N SER A 25 -1.49 -23.64 9.01
CA SER A 25 -1.07 -23.90 10.39
C SER A 25 0.38 -23.47 10.68
N GLN A 26 1.25 -23.46 9.67
CA GLN A 26 2.62 -22.94 9.82
C GLN A 26 2.64 -21.41 9.86
N LEU A 27 1.77 -20.74 9.10
CA LEU A 27 1.63 -19.27 9.15
C LEU A 27 1.09 -18.81 10.51
N GLU A 28 0.11 -19.52 11.05
CA GLU A 28 -0.48 -19.25 12.38
C GLU A 28 0.52 -19.43 13.53
N GLN A 29 1.55 -20.25 13.33
CA GLN A 29 2.65 -20.44 14.29
C GLN A 29 3.77 -19.40 14.17
N ALA A 30 3.73 -18.52 13.16
CA ALA A 30 4.74 -17.49 13.00
C ALA A 30 4.76 -16.55 14.21
N VAL A 31 5.97 -16.15 14.65
CA VAL A 31 6.17 -15.33 15.85
C VAL A 31 5.38 -14.00 15.80
N LEU A 32 5.22 -13.43 14.61
CA LEU A 32 4.53 -12.15 14.41
C LEU A 32 3.01 -12.29 14.26
N TYR A 33 2.47 -13.51 14.12
CA TYR A 33 1.06 -13.72 13.80
C TYR A 33 0.12 -13.13 14.86
N ASN A 34 0.51 -13.23 16.13
CA ASN A 34 -0.28 -12.72 17.27
C ASN A 34 0.18 -11.34 17.76
N ARG A 35 1.07 -10.65 17.05
CA ARG A 35 1.54 -9.29 17.42
C ARG A 35 0.40 -8.28 17.32
N ASP A 36 0.26 -7.33 18.23
CA ASP A 36 -0.67 -6.22 18.04
C ASP A 36 -0.36 -5.42 16.76
N THR A 37 -1.39 -5.15 15.96
CA THR A 37 -1.26 -4.32 14.75
C THR A 37 -1.29 -2.84 15.10
N VAL A 38 -0.70 -2.02 14.23
CA VAL A 38 -0.72 -0.56 14.34
C VAL A 38 -1.56 0.02 13.21
N SER A 39 -2.66 0.70 13.54
CA SER A 39 -3.59 1.23 12.53
C SER A 39 -2.96 2.38 11.73
N LEU A 40 -2.81 2.18 10.42
CA LEU A 40 -2.41 3.24 9.49
C LEU A 40 -3.53 4.26 9.33
N ALA A 41 -4.79 3.84 9.32
CA ALA A 41 -5.91 4.76 9.21
C ALA A 41 -5.92 5.78 10.35
N THR A 42 -5.65 5.32 11.58
CA THR A 42 -5.50 6.17 12.76
C THR A 42 -4.29 7.10 12.64
N SER A 43 -3.13 6.60 12.21
CA SER A 43 -1.94 7.44 11.99
C SER A 43 -2.19 8.56 10.98
N LEU A 44 -2.91 8.27 9.89
CA LEU A 44 -3.23 9.25 8.86
C LEU A 44 -4.18 10.34 9.35
N ARG A 45 -5.22 9.99 10.10
CA ARG A 45 -6.18 10.96 10.66
C ARG A 45 -5.52 11.96 11.62
N ASN A 46 -4.51 11.51 12.34
CA ASN A 46 -3.80 12.31 13.34
C ASN A 46 -2.55 13.00 12.79
N SER A 47 -2.23 12.82 11.51
CA SER A 47 -1.02 13.36 10.92
C SER A 47 -1.24 14.72 10.26
N SER A 48 -0.27 15.62 10.45
CA SER A 48 -0.19 16.87 9.69
C SER A 48 0.35 16.67 8.28
N SER A 49 1.13 15.61 8.01
CA SER A 49 1.76 15.38 6.70
C SER A 49 0.94 14.43 5.82
N GLY A 50 0.45 13.32 6.39
CA GLY A 50 -0.28 12.27 5.68
C GLY A 50 0.61 11.37 4.81
N ILE A 51 1.94 11.41 4.95
CA ILE A 51 2.84 10.68 4.05
C ILE A 51 2.88 9.19 4.35
N ILE A 52 2.62 8.37 3.34
CA ILE A 52 2.91 6.92 3.32
C ILE A 52 4.10 6.72 2.38
N ALA A 53 5.26 6.37 2.93
CA ALA A 53 6.47 6.23 2.11
C ALA A 53 6.59 4.81 1.57
N GLU A 54 6.84 4.66 0.27
CA GLU A 54 6.90 3.34 -0.37
C GLU A 54 8.35 2.92 -0.66
N HIS A 55 8.71 1.72 -0.23
CA HIS A 55 9.93 1.04 -0.64
C HIS A 55 9.66 0.18 -1.87
N LYS A 56 10.20 0.61 -3.01
CA LYS A 56 10.01 -0.02 -4.32
C LYS A 56 11.30 -0.05 -5.13
N ARG A 57 11.73 -1.25 -5.55
CA ARG A 57 12.97 -1.44 -6.31
C ARG A 57 12.80 -1.23 -7.82
N ARG A 58 11.67 -1.66 -8.37
CA ARG A 58 11.31 -1.50 -9.79
C ARG A 58 9.80 -1.42 -9.96
N SER A 59 9.34 -1.05 -11.15
CA SER A 59 7.94 -1.16 -11.56
C SER A 59 7.83 -1.59 -13.03
N PRO A 60 6.68 -2.11 -13.49
CA PRO A 60 6.46 -2.38 -14.91
C PRO A 60 6.69 -1.16 -15.81
N SER A 61 6.49 0.05 -15.28
CA SER A 61 6.71 1.32 -15.98
C SER A 61 8.16 1.85 -15.91
N LYS A 62 8.98 1.40 -14.96
CA LYS A 62 10.37 1.84 -14.74
C LYS A 62 11.24 0.67 -14.32
N SER A 63 12.14 0.27 -15.22
CA SER A 63 12.92 -0.99 -15.15
C SER A 63 13.71 -1.15 -13.85
N VAL A 64 14.35 -0.09 -13.35
CA VAL A 64 15.04 -0.05 -12.05
C VAL A 64 14.87 1.34 -11.43
N ILE A 65 14.41 1.41 -10.19
CA ILE A 65 14.33 2.64 -9.40
C ILE A 65 15.54 2.71 -8.48
N ASN A 66 15.71 1.70 -7.62
CA ASN A 66 16.85 1.59 -6.71
C ASN A 66 16.96 0.14 -6.19
N GLN A 67 18.10 -0.51 -6.43
CA GLN A 67 18.36 -1.88 -5.96
C GLN A 67 19.49 -1.96 -4.92
N SER A 68 20.22 -0.87 -4.70
CA SER A 68 21.38 -0.86 -3.80
C SER A 68 21.02 -0.62 -2.35
N LEU A 69 19.84 -0.05 -2.06
CA LEU A 69 19.43 0.26 -0.71
C LEU A 69 18.82 -0.96 0.00
N ASN A 70 19.30 -1.21 1.22
CA ASN A 70 18.70 -2.19 2.12
C ASN A 70 17.36 -1.64 2.66
N VAL A 71 16.34 -2.49 2.67
CA VAL A 71 15.01 -2.19 3.21
C VAL A 71 15.07 -1.76 4.68
N GLN A 72 16.01 -2.30 5.47
CA GLN A 72 16.14 -1.96 6.89
C GLN A 72 16.55 -0.48 7.08
N ASP A 73 17.54 -0.03 6.31
CA ASP A 73 18.03 1.35 6.38
C ASP A 73 16.94 2.33 5.90
N VAL A 74 16.21 1.95 4.85
CA VAL A 74 15.08 2.74 4.34
C VAL A 74 13.94 2.80 5.36
N ALA A 75 13.58 1.68 5.98
CA ALA A 75 12.51 1.62 6.97
C ALA A 75 12.82 2.47 8.20
N LYS A 76 14.05 2.37 8.72
CA LYS A 76 14.53 3.21 9.83
C LYS A 76 14.53 4.69 9.45
N GLY A 77 15.05 5.02 8.26
CA GLY A 77 15.07 6.40 7.78
C GLY A 77 13.67 7.00 7.60
N TYR A 78 12.70 6.22 7.12
CA TYR A 78 11.30 6.66 7.01
C TYR A 78 10.64 6.84 8.37
N GLU A 79 10.88 5.95 9.33
CA GLU A 79 10.39 6.12 10.70
C GLU A 79 10.97 7.38 11.35
N GLU A 80 12.28 7.63 11.22
CA GLU A 80 12.95 8.84 11.73
C GLU A 80 12.42 10.12 11.05
N ALA A 81 12.04 10.05 9.78
CA ALA A 81 11.42 11.14 9.04
C ALA A 81 9.98 11.47 9.48
N GLY A 82 9.34 10.61 10.28
CA GLY A 82 7.98 10.82 10.77
C GLY A 82 6.89 10.55 9.72
N VAL A 83 7.11 9.58 8.82
CA VAL A 83 6.03 9.11 7.91
C VAL A 83 4.92 8.42 8.72
N CYS A 84 3.69 8.42 8.20
CA CYS A 84 2.54 7.80 8.87
C CYS A 84 2.55 6.28 8.79
N GLY A 85 3.22 5.74 7.77
CA GLY A 85 3.41 4.33 7.54
C GLY A 85 4.30 4.10 6.32
N MET A 86 4.68 2.84 6.12
CA MET A 86 5.52 2.43 5.01
C MET A 86 4.83 1.36 4.18
N SER A 87 4.79 1.58 2.86
CA SER A 87 4.36 0.60 1.86
C SER A 87 5.55 -0.25 1.44
N VAL A 88 5.44 -1.57 1.56
CA VAL A 88 6.48 -2.52 1.16
C VAL A 88 5.92 -3.38 0.03
N LEU A 89 6.55 -3.29 -1.15
CA LEU A 89 6.23 -4.16 -2.27
C LEU A 89 6.70 -5.57 -1.96
N THR A 90 5.80 -6.56 -2.09
CA THR A 90 6.14 -7.98 -1.88
C THR A 90 6.07 -8.82 -3.15
N ASP A 91 5.65 -8.24 -4.27
CA ASP A 91 5.63 -8.91 -5.57
C ASP A 91 7.03 -9.00 -6.19
N GLY A 92 7.56 -10.21 -6.26
CA GLY A 92 8.89 -10.47 -6.80
C GLY A 92 8.99 -10.25 -8.30
N LYS A 93 8.04 -10.78 -9.08
CA LYS A 93 8.15 -10.85 -10.55
C LYS A 93 8.13 -9.48 -11.22
N TYR A 94 7.26 -8.57 -10.78
CA TYR A 94 7.02 -7.28 -11.42
C TYR A 94 7.63 -6.10 -10.65
N PHE A 95 7.77 -6.21 -9.32
CA PHE A 95 8.24 -5.12 -8.47
C PHE A 95 9.58 -5.41 -7.78
N GLY A 96 10.08 -6.65 -7.85
CA GLY A 96 11.35 -7.03 -7.22
C GLY A 96 11.29 -6.96 -5.69
N GLY A 97 10.09 -7.08 -5.14
CA GLY A 97 9.84 -7.16 -3.71
C GLY A 97 9.83 -8.60 -3.22
N SER A 98 9.68 -8.77 -1.91
CA SER A 98 9.57 -10.09 -1.27
C SER A 98 8.86 -9.98 0.07
N LEU A 99 8.34 -11.10 0.58
CA LEU A 99 7.84 -11.16 1.96
C LEU A 99 8.97 -10.95 3.00
N ASP A 100 10.21 -11.32 2.65
CA ASP A 100 11.38 -11.06 3.48
C ASP A 100 11.62 -9.56 3.68
N ASP A 101 11.34 -8.73 2.66
CA ASP A 101 11.45 -7.28 2.79
C ASP A 101 10.49 -6.73 3.85
N LEU A 102 9.26 -7.25 3.90
CA LEU A 102 8.27 -6.88 4.90
C LEU A 102 8.72 -7.30 6.30
N LEU A 103 9.24 -8.53 6.44
CA LEU A 103 9.77 -9.06 7.69
C LEU A 103 10.96 -8.23 8.20
N LEU A 104 11.91 -7.90 7.30
CA LEU A 104 13.08 -7.09 7.61
C LEU A 104 12.72 -5.66 7.98
N ALA A 105 11.75 -5.04 7.29
CA ALA A 105 11.21 -3.73 7.66
C ALA A 105 10.57 -3.77 9.05
N ARG A 106 9.74 -4.79 9.33
CA ARG A 106 9.11 -4.96 10.65
C ARG A 106 10.13 -5.13 11.78
N ALA A 107 11.24 -5.81 11.52
CA ALA A 107 12.27 -6.03 12.52
C ALA A 107 12.90 -4.73 13.05
N VAL A 108 12.85 -3.65 12.27
CA VAL A 108 13.50 -2.37 12.61
C VAL A 108 12.54 -1.20 12.80
N ALA A 109 11.31 -1.27 12.27
CA ALA A 109 10.36 -0.16 12.28
C ALA A 109 9.08 -0.49 13.09
N LYS A 110 8.61 0.49 13.86
CA LYS A 110 7.37 0.40 14.66
C LYS A 110 6.19 1.09 14.00
N ILE A 111 6.42 1.92 12.99
CA ILE A 111 5.36 2.50 12.14
C ILE A 111 4.49 1.40 11.46
N PRO A 112 3.25 1.75 11.07
CA PRO A 112 2.40 0.87 10.28
C PRO A 112 3.07 0.40 8.98
N LEU A 113 2.99 -0.90 8.67
CA LEU A 113 3.49 -1.47 7.42
C LEU A 113 2.34 -2.00 6.56
N LEU A 114 2.27 -1.47 5.33
CA LEU A 114 1.36 -1.93 4.28
C LEU A 114 2.06 -2.98 3.42
N ARG A 115 1.48 -4.18 3.33
CA ARG A 115 1.84 -5.16 2.29
C ARG A 115 1.22 -4.71 0.96
N LYS A 116 2.03 -4.13 0.09
CA LYS A 116 1.61 -3.72 -1.26
C LYS A 116 1.80 -4.88 -2.24
N GLU A 117 0.71 -5.56 -2.54
CA GLU A 117 0.67 -6.73 -3.43
C GLU A 117 -0.71 -6.85 -4.12
N PHE A 118 -0.77 -7.65 -5.18
CA PHE A 118 -2.01 -8.11 -5.79
C PHE A 118 -2.60 -9.25 -4.94
N ILE A 119 -3.41 -8.90 -3.95
CA ILE A 119 -4.11 -9.88 -3.11
C ILE A 119 -5.36 -10.39 -3.83
N ILE A 120 -5.43 -11.71 -4.00
CA ILE A 120 -6.51 -12.42 -4.70
C ILE A 120 -7.00 -13.67 -3.96
N ASP A 121 -6.37 -14.03 -2.85
CA ASP A 121 -6.69 -15.22 -2.04
C ASP A 121 -6.46 -14.91 -0.56
N GLU A 122 -7.29 -15.49 0.31
CA GLU A 122 -7.23 -15.34 1.77
C GLU A 122 -5.88 -15.78 2.34
N TYR A 123 -5.24 -16.78 1.72
CA TYR A 123 -3.91 -17.23 2.09
C TYR A 123 -2.90 -16.07 2.14
N GLN A 124 -3.01 -15.09 1.24
CA GLN A 124 -2.14 -13.91 1.23
C GLN A 124 -2.42 -12.98 2.42
N ILE A 125 -3.62 -12.96 2.98
CA ILE A 125 -3.92 -12.17 4.19
C ILE A 125 -3.25 -12.82 5.40
N LEU A 126 -3.32 -14.15 5.50
CA LEU A 126 -2.65 -14.92 6.54
C LEU A 126 -1.12 -14.77 6.45
N GLU A 127 -0.56 -14.81 5.24
CA GLU A 127 0.85 -14.48 5.01
C GLU A 127 1.17 -13.05 5.47
N ALA A 128 0.34 -12.05 5.12
CA ALA A 128 0.59 -10.66 5.51
C ALA A 128 0.67 -10.54 7.04
N ARG A 129 -0.26 -11.19 7.74
CA ARG A 129 -0.30 -11.26 9.20
C ARG A 129 0.95 -11.93 9.78
N ALA A 130 1.31 -13.10 9.26
CA ALA A 130 2.48 -13.87 9.70
C ALA A 130 3.81 -13.13 9.51
N HIS A 131 3.87 -12.18 8.57
CA HIS A 131 5.07 -11.38 8.27
C HIS A 131 5.03 -9.97 8.87
N GLY A 132 4.04 -9.67 9.73
CA GLY A 132 4.00 -8.42 10.50
C GLY A 132 3.50 -7.20 9.72
N ALA A 133 2.70 -7.40 8.66
CA ALA A 133 1.89 -6.33 8.10
C ALA A 133 0.89 -5.82 9.14
N ASP A 134 0.57 -4.54 9.07
CA ASP A 134 -0.60 -3.96 9.75
C ASP A 134 -1.72 -3.62 8.77
N VAL A 135 -1.38 -3.49 7.48
CA VAL A 135 -2.31 -3.08 6.43
C VAL A 135 -2.15 -3.99 5.22
N ILE A 136 -3.25 -4.28 4.54
CA ILE A 136 -3.27 -4.96 3.24
C ILE A 136 -3.90 -4.09 2.16
N LEU A 137 -3.46 -4.32 0.93
CA LEU A 137 -4.02 -3.69 -0.27
C LEU A 137 -5.03 -4.62 -0.94
N LEU A 138 -6.24 -4.13 -1.18
CA LEU A 138 -7.19 -4.72 -2.12
C LEU A 138 -7.29 -3.82 -3.35
N ILE A 139 -7.46 -4.39 -4.55
CA ILE A 139 -7.54 -3.62 -5.79
C ILE A 139 -8.89 -3.90 -6.46
N ALA A 140 -9.74 -2.89 -6.56
CA ALA A 140 -11.09 -3.05 -7.12
C ALA A 140 -11.09 -3.47 -8.59
N ALA A 141 -10.02 -3.15 -9.34
CA ALA A 141 -9.87 -3.53 -10.74
C ALA A 141 -9.67 -5.04 -10.97
N ILE A 142 -9.21 -5.80 -9.96
CA ILE A 142 -8.94 -7.25 -10.09
C ILE A 142 -9.86 -8.14 -9.25
N LEU A 143 -10.70 -7.53 -8.40
CA LEU A 143 -11.57 -8.23 -7.47
C LEU A 143 -13.05 -7.90 -7.75
N SER A 144 -13.89 -8.93 -7.65
CA SER A 144 -15.33 -8.76 -7.56
C SER A 144 -15.74 -8.22 -6.19
N LYS A 145 -16.96 -7.66 -6.10
CA LYS A 145 -17.53 -7.18 -4.83
C LYS A 145 -17.51 -8.24 -3.73
N ASN A 146 -17.81 -9.50 -4.08
CA ASN A 146 -17.84 -10.61 -3.12
C ASN A 146 -16.44 -10.97 -2.63
N GLU A 147 -15.44 -10.95 -3.51
CA GLU A 147 -14.04 -11.16 -3.13
C GLU A 147 -13.53 -10.04 -2.23
N ILE A 148 -13.82 -8.77 -2.56
CA ILE A 148 -13.44 -7.62 -1.70
C ILE A 148 -14.06 -7.77 -0.32
N LYS A 149 -15.34 -8.18 -0.24
CA LYS A 149 -16.02 -8.43 1.03
C LYS A 149 -15.35 -9.53 1.85
N ALA A 150 -15.16 -10.71 1.26
CA ALA A 150 -14.56 -11.83 1.97
C ALA A 150 -13.12 -11.53 2.44
N LEU A 151 -12.31 -10.92 1.58
CA LEU A 151 -10.93 -10.58 1.88
C LEU A 151 -10.84 -9.46 2.94
N SER A 152 -11.63 -8.40 2.81
CA SER A 152 -11.62 -7.32 3.82
C SER A 152 -12.12 -7.80 5.18
N GLU A 153 -13.19 -8.60 5.24
CA GLU A 153 -13.68 -9.17 6.51
C GLU A 153 -12.65 -10.08 7.16
N THR A 154 -11.90 -10.85 6.37
CA THR A 154 -10.79 -11.67 6.89
C THR A 154 -9.63 -10.82 7.38
N ALA A 155 -9.29 -9.73 6.68
CA ALA A 155 -8.28 -8.80 7.15
C ALA A 155 -8.71 -8.18 8.50
N LYS A 156 -9.98 -7.78 8.64
CA LYS A 156 -10.50 -7.25 9.92
C LYS A 156 -10.48 -8.27 11.05
N SER A 157 -10.80 -9.55 10.78
CA SER A 157 -10.75 -10.60 11.82
C SER A 157 -9.33 -10.85 12.34
N LEU A 158 -8.31 -10.51 11.55
CA LEU A 158 -6.89 -10.58 11.90
C LEU A 158 -6.34 -9.25 12.45
N GLY A 159 -7.19 -8.23 12.61
CA GLY A 159 -6.80 -6.90 13.11
C GLY A 159 -6.05 -6.04 12.10
N LEU A 160 -6.06 -6.39 10.80
CA LEU A 160 -5.40 -5.62 9.75
C LEU A 160 -6.31 -4.47 9.27
N ASP A 161 -5.70 -3.34 8.97
CA ASP A 161 -6.37 -2.28 8.22
C ASP A 161 -6.45 -2.65 6.73
N VAL A 162 -7.49 -2.18 6.06
CA VAL A 162 -7.73 -2.44 4.63
C VAL A 162 -7.68 -1.13 3.85
N LEU A 163 -6.72 -1.03 2.93
CA LEU A 163 -6.67 -0.02 1.89
C LEU A 163 -7.23 -0.60 0.59
N LEU A 164 -8.35 -0.05 0.13
CA LEU A 164 -8.93 -0.42 -1.16
C LEU A 164 -8.53 0.59 -2.24
N GLU A 165 -7.81 0.13 -3.25
CA GLU A 165 -7.38 0.91 -4.42
C GLU A 165 -8.47 0.90 -5.52
N VAL A 166 -8.83 2.08 -6.00
CA VAL A 166 -9.78 2.32 -7.09
C VAL A 166 -9.21 3.28 -8.14
N HIS A 167 -9.69 3.17 -9.38
CA HIS A 167 -9.22 3.99 -10.50
C HIS A 167 -10.33 4.83 -11.15
N ASN A 168 -11.59 4.51 -10.88
CA ASN A 168 -12.76 5.15 -11.49
C ASN A 168 -14.00 5.00 -10.60
N GLU A 169 -15.07 5.68 -11.00
CA GLU A 169 -16.34 5.73 -10.27
C GLU A 169 -17.04 4.37 -10.21
N GLU A 170 -16.99 3.57 -11.29
CA GLU A 170 -17.57 2.22 -11.33
C GLU A 170 -16.90 1.31 -10.29
N GLU A 171 -15.57 1.35 -10.22
CA GLU A 171 -14.78 0.63 -9.23
C GLU A 171 -15.12 1.07 -7.80
N LEU A 172 -15.32 2.37 -7.57
CA LEU A 172 -15.72 2.90 -6.26
C LEU A 172 -17.11 2.40 -5.85
N HIS A 173 -18.13 2.61 -6.69
CA HIS A 173 -19.52 2.27 -6.37
C HIS A 173 -19.73 0.78 -6.12
N LYS A 174 -19.00 -0.10 -6.83
CA LYS A 174 -19.14 -1.56 -6.63
C LYS A 174 -18.51 -2.06 -5.33
N SER A 175 -17.61 -1.31 -4.71
CA SER A 175 -16.64 -1.83 -3.74
C SER A 175 -16.70 -1.23 -2.34
N ILE A 176 -17.43 -0.12 -2.14
CA ILE A 176 -17.60 0.46 -0.79
C ILE A 176 -18.31 -0.54 0.14
N MET A 177 -17.73 -0.75 1.32
CA MET A 177 -18.28 -1.60 2.38
C MET A 177 -17.69 -1.24 3.75
N PRO A 178 -18.39 -1.60 4.86
CA PRO A 178 -17.98 -1.20 6.22
C PRO A 178 -16.65 -1.80 6.71
N SER A 179 -16.18 -2.89 6.10
CA SER A 179 -14.92 -3.56 6.44
C SER A 179 -13.67 -2.88 5.86
N LEU A 180 -13.82 -1.74 5.19
CA LEU A 180 -12.71 -0.94 4.67
C LEU A 180 -12.36 0.19 5.65
N ASP A 181 -11.07 0.52 5.75
CA ASP A 181 -10.61 1.62 6.60
C ASP A 181 -10.20 2.85 5.76
N MET A 182 -9.69 2.59 4.55
CA MET A 182 -9.12 3.60 3.67
C MET A 182 -9.48 3.32 2.21
N LEU A 183 -9.76 4.39 1.45
CA LEU A 183 -9.92 4.33 0.00
C LEU A 183 -8.77 5.04 -0.70
N GLY A 184 -8.00 4.28 -1.46
CA GLY A 184 -6.88 4.72 -2.28
C GLY A 184 -7.34 5.04 -3.69
N VAL A 185 -7.12 6.27 -4.15
CA VAL A 185 -7.34 6.64 -5.56
C VAL A 185 -6.00 6.63 -6.28
N ASN A 186 -5.85 5.68 -7.21
CA ASN A 186 -4.64 5.58 -8.02
C ASN A 186 -4.76 6.45 -9.27
N ASN A 187 -4.01 7.55 -9.29
CA ASN A 187 -4.00 8.52 -10.37
C ASN A 187 -3.34 7.98 -11.66
N ARG A 188 -2.72 6.80 -11.61
CA ARG A 188 -2.12 6.16 -12.79
C ARG A 188 -3.12 5.23 -13.44
N ASN A 189 -3.41 5.48 -14.70
CA ASN A 189 -4.16 4.55 -15.52
C ASN A 189 -3.30 3.31 -15.82
N LEU A 190 -3.73 2.12 -15.39
CA LEU A 190 -2.97 0.88 -15.59
C LEU A 190 -2.96 0.37 -17.06
N LYS A 191 -3.81 0.93 -17.93
CA LYS A 191 -3.87 0.61 -19.36
C LYS A 191 -2.96 1.53 -20.19
N THR A 192 -2.93 2.84 -19.89
CA THR A 192 -2.16 3.85 -20.66
C THR A 192 -0.89 4.33 -19.95
N PHE A 193 -0.74 4.05 -18.65
CA PHE A 193 0.29 4.57 -17.75
C PHE A 193 0.29 6.09 -17.54
N GLU A 194 -0.66 6.81 -18.14
CA GLU A 194 -0.89 8.24 -17.91
C GLU A 194 -1.26 8.49 -16.46
N VAL A 195 -0.83 9.64 -15.94
CA VAL A 195 -1.03 10.01 -14.54
C VAL A 195 -1.74 11.35 -14.48
N SER A 196 -2.87 11.40 -13.78
CA SER A 196 -3.65 12.62 -13.60
C SER A 196 -4.24 12.71 -12.20
N LEU A 197 -3.90 13.79 -11.47
CA LEU A 197 -4.46 14.06 -10.14
C LEU A 197 -5.96 14.43 -10.20
N GLU A 198 -6.49 14.73 -11.38
CA GLU A 198 -7.92 15.01 -11.58
C GLU A 198 -8.79 13.80 -11.23
N THR A 199 -8.26 12.58 -11.35
CA THR A 199 -8.95 11.36 -10.90
C THR A 199 -9.21 11.42 -9.40
N SER A 200 -8.19 11.78 -8.60
CA SER A 200 -8.35 11.98 -7.15
C SER A 200 -9.38 13.07 -6.84
N LYS A 201 -9.32 14.22 -7.53
CA LYS A 201 -10.26 15.34 -7.30
C LYS A 201 -11.70 15.01 -7.66
N THR A 202 -11.89 14.18 -8.68
CA THR A 202 -13.23 13.77 -9.13
C THR A 202 -13.84 12.78 -8.15
N LEU A 203 -13.09 11.74 -7.77
CA LEU A 203 -13.58 10.68 -6.90
C LEU A 203 -13.74 11.12 -5.44
N SER A 204 -13.00 12.12 -4.97
CA SER A 204 -13.09 12.58 -3.57
C SER A 204 -14.48 13.03 -3.13
N LYS A 205 -15.30 13.50 -4.09
CA LYS A 205 -16.70 13.92 -3.90
C LYS A 205 -17.64 12.75 -3.66
N LEU A 206 -17.24 11.55 -4.06
CA LEU A 206 -18.02 10.32 -4.00
C LEU A 206 -17.58 9.41 -2.85
N ILE A 207 -16.37 9.61 -2.33
CA ILE A 207 -15.85 8.84 -1.20
C ILE A 207 -16.50 9.35 0.10
N PRO A 208 -17.21 8.49 0.85
CA PRO A 208 -17.77 8.84 2.14
C PRO A 208 -16.70 9.26 3.16
N ASP A 209 -17.04 10.17 4.06
CA ASP A 209 -16.08 10.81 4.98
C ASP A 209 -15.63 9.90 6.13
N GLU A 210 -16.31 8.76 6.35
CA GLU A 210 -15.86 7.75 7.31
C GLU A 210 -14.54 7.07 6.88
N PHE A 211 -14.22 7.03 5.58
CA PHE A 211 -12.99 6.42 5.08
C PHE A 211 -11.84 7.43 5.04
N VAL A 212 -10.61 6.99 5.36
CA VAL A 212 -9.44 7.82 5.04
C VAL A 212 -9.28 7.86 3.52
N LYS A 213 -9.28 9.05 2.95
CA LYS A 213 -8.97 9.26 1.52
C LYS A 213 -7.45 9.27 1.33
N VAL A 214 -6.93 8.33 0.53
CA VAL A 214 -5.51 8.21 0.19
C VAL A 214 -5.34 8.46 -1.30
N SER A 215 -4.42 9.34 -1.69
CA SER A 215 -4.08 9.56 -3.10
C SER A 215 -2.77 8.83 -3.43
N GLU A 216 -2.75 8.15 -4.58
CA GLU A 216 -1.63 7.31 -5.00
C GLU A 216 -1.19 7.65 -6.43
N SER A 217 0.11 7.51 -6.71
CA SER A 217 0.74 7.86 -7.99
C SER A 217 0.69 9.35 -8.35
N GLY A 218 1.75 9.85 -9.01
CA GLY A 218 1.78 11.21 -9.56
C GLY A 218 2.01 12.33 -8.55
N ILE A 219 2.21 11.99 -7.27
CA ILE A 219 2.47 12.95 -6.22
C ILE A 219 3.99 13.16 -6.12
N SER A 220 4.46 14.28 -6.67
CA SER A 220 5.88 14.63 -6.69
C SER A 220 6.19 16.00 -6.09
N SER A 221 5.18 16.81 -5.77
CA SER A 221 5.36 18.16 -5.22
C SER A 221 4.51 18.38 -3.97
N ILE A 222 4.99 19.29 -3.13
CA ILE A 222 4.26 19.79 -1.95
C ILE A 222 2.95 20.46 -2.38
N ASP A 223 2.96 21.22 -3.48
CA ASP A 223 1.77 21.89 -4.00
C ASP A 223 0.67 20.90 -4.39
N ALA A 224 1.02 19.76 -4.99
CA ALA A 224 0.06 18.71 -5.30
C ALA A 224 -0.61 18.15 -4.02
N ILE A 225 0.15 17.99 -2.94
CA ILE A 225 -0.38 17.55 -1.65
C ILE A 225 -1.27 18.61 -1.03
N LYS A 226 -0.83 19.89 -1.03
CA LYS A 226 -1.61 21.01 -0.50
C LYS A 226 -2.95 21.18 -1.26
N ASP A 227 -2.94 21.01 -2.57
CA ASP A 227 -4.15 21.00 -3.41
C ASP A 227 -5.07 19.83 -3.04
N LEU A 228 -4.57 18.59 -3.03
CA LEU A 228 -5.37 17.41 -2.71
C LEU A 228 -5.94 17.42 -1.28
N LYS A 229 -5.25 18.03 -0.30
CA LYS A 229 -5.79 18.22 1.05
C LYS A 229 -7.10 19.03 1.05
N GLN A 230 -7.28 19.96 0.11
CA GLN A 230 -8.53 20.72 -0.04
C GLN A 230 -9.71 19.83 -0.47
N TYR A 231 -9.42 18.66 -1.05
CA TYR A 231 -10.38 17.63 -1.44
C TYR A 231 -10.57 16.55 -0.36
N GLY A 232 -10.08 16.78 0.86
CA GLY A 232 -10.25 15.86 2.00
C GLY A 232 -9.29 14.67 2.01
N TYR A 233 -8.27 14.65 1.14
CA TYR A 233 -7.21 13.64 1.21
C TYR A 233 -6.37 13.82 2.46
N GLN A 234 -6.23 12.72 3.19
CA GLN A 234 -5.46 12.63 4.44
C GLN A 234 -4.20 11.79 4.25
N GLY A 235 -4.15 10.91 3.24
CA GLY A 235 -3.01 10.07 2.93
C GLY A 235 -2.43 10.29 1.54
N PHE A 236 -1.12 10.19 1.42
CA PHE A 236 -0.38 10.37 0.17
C PHE A 236 0.69 9.28 0.06
N LEU A 237 0.48 8.32 -0.85
CA LEU A 237 1.44 7.24 -1.07
C LEU A 237 2.50 7.66 -2.08
N ILE A 238 3.74 7.81 -1.60
CA ILE A 238 4.88 8.33 -2.36
C ILE A 238 6.04 7.36 -2.28
N GLY A 239 6.45 6.81 -3.42
CA GLY A 239 7.60 5.91 -3.51
C GLY A 239 8.75 6.48 -4.30
N GLU A 240 8.54 6.68 -5.59
CA GLU A 240 9.62 7.02 -6.53
C GLU A 240 10.36 8.30 -6.15
N ASN A 241 9.64 9.30 -5.60
CA ASN A 241 10.26 10.57 -5.24
C ASN A 241 11.36 10.41 -4.19
N PHE A 242 11.18 9.49 -3.24
CA PHE A 242 12.16 9.22 -2.18
C PHE A 242 13.19 8.19 -2.63
N MET A 243 12.75 7.07 -3.23
CA MET A 243 13.61 5.94 -3.56
C MET A 243 14.66 6.24 -4.65
N LYS A 244 14.44 7.26 -5.50
CA LYS A 244 15.43 7.68 -6.52
C LYS A 244 16.66 8.39 -5.93
N THR A 245 16.64 8.70 -4.63
CA THR A 245 17.72 9.42 -3.93
C THR A 245 18.67 8.45 -3.23
N GLU A 246 19.87 8.91 -2.88
CA GLU A 246 20.84 8.11 -2.13
C GLU A 246 20.43 7.87 -0.67
N ASN A 247 19.60 8.76 -0.11
CA ASN A 247 19.09 8.63 1.26
C ASN A 247 17.59 8.97 1.30
N PRO A 248 16.71 7.97 1.05
CA PRO A 248 15.26 8.18 1.02
C PRO A 248 14.69 8.71 2.32
N GLY A 249 15.22 8.28 3.48
CA GLY A 249 14.80 8.76 4.80
C GLY A 249 15.04 10.25 4.97
N LYS A 250 16.26 10.72 4.67
CA LYS A 250 16.59 12.15 4.71
C LYS A 250 15.74 12.95 3.74
N HIS A 251 15.51 12.45 2.53
CA HIS A 251 14.68 13.16 1.56
C HIS A 251 13.22 13.25 2.00
N ALA A 252 12.69 12.19 2.64
CA ALA A 252 11.35 12.21 3.23
C ALA A 252 11.24 13.20 4.39
N ASP A 253 12.25 13.29 5.27
CA ASP A 253 12.29 14.25 6.39
C ASP A 253 12.26 15.71 5.88
N GLU A 254 13.13 16.04 4.91
CA GLU A 254 13.17 17.36 4.29
C GLU A 254 11.83 17.70 3.61
N PHE A 255 11.25 16.73 2.90
CA PHE A 255 9.96 16.88 2.23
C PHE A 255 8.82 17.13 3.24
N ILE A 256 8.77 16.37 4.34
CA ILE A 256 7.76 16.53 5.38
C ILE A 256 7.91 17.89 6.06
N LYS A 257 9.13 18.29 6.44
CA LYS A 257 9.40 19.60 7.05
C LYS A 257 8.93 20.76 6.17
N ALA A 258 9.21 20.71 4.87
CA ALA A 258 8.76 21.72 3.92
C ALA A 258 7.24 21.68 3.65
N LEU A 259 6.59 20.52 3.80
CA LEU A 259 5.14 20.39 3.65
C LEU A 259 4.39 21.01 4.84
N ILE A 260 4.90 20.85 6.06
CA ILE A 260 4.24 21.27 7.30
C ILE A 260 4.67 22.67 7.78
N SER A 261 5.71 23.26 7.18
CA SER A 261 6.06 24.67 7.34
C SER A 261 5.07 25.58 6.64
#